data_AF-A0A4W5QBI5-F1
#
_entry.id   AF-A0A4W5QBI5-F1
#
_cell.length_a   1.000
_cell.length_b   1.000
_cell.length_c   1.000
_cell.angle_alpha   90.00
_cell.angle_beta   90.00
_cell.angle_gamma   90.00
#
_symmetry.space_group_name_H-M   'P 1'
#
loop_
_entity.id
_entity.type
_entity.pdbx_description
1 polymer ?
#
loop_
_entity_poly.entity_id
_entity_poly.type
_entity_poly.pdbx_seq_one_letter_code
_entity_poly.pdbx_strand_id
1 'polypeptide(L)'
;MTTLNVRWEPAEGKVKEYKVFYVPAAGGAAEAMETVAATATSTVLRGLLPDTLYTVSLVPVFAETEGRRQSENGKTRPLGGVKNLKVTEPTMTSLKVDWDPADGAVRQYKIFFVPVAGGTPEEMEQVPGSTTTIVLRNLKPDTPYTISVLPIYPAREGKRQAENGKTRE
;
A
#
# COMPACT_ATOMS: atom_id res chain seq x y z
N MET A 1 0.44 5.30 0.44
CA MET A 1 1.61 5.96 -0.14
C MET A 1 2.81 5.06 0.11
N THR A 2 3.60 4.80 -0.92
CA THR A 2 4.77 3.93 -0.93
C THR A 2 6.04 4.77 -0.80
N THR A 3 6.98 4.29 0.02
CA THR A 3 8.18 5.05 0.38
C THR A 3 9.43 4.18 0.45
N LEU A 4 10.60 4.82 0.39
CA LEU A 4 11.90 4.26 0.76
C LEU A 4 12.59 5.20 1.74
N ASN A 5 13.08 4.63 2.84
CA ASN A 5 13.91 5.37 3.78
C ASN A 5 15.37 5.23 3.33
N VAL A 6 15.99 6.35 2.98
CA VAL A 6 17.39 6.43 2.55
C VAL A 6 18.18 7.01 3.70
N ARG A 7 19.30 6.38 4.07
CA ARG A 7 20.19 6.83 5.15
C ARG A 7 21.63 6.74 4.67
N TRP A 8 22.46 7.67 5.11
CA TRP A 8 23.87 7.74 4.75
C TRP A 8 24.71 8.32 5.88
N GLU A 9 26.00 8.04 5.83
CA GLU A 9 27.00 8.72 6.66
C GLU A 9 27.37 10.06 6.02
N PRO A 10 27.60 11.12 6.83
CA PRO A 10 28.05 12.40 6.30
C PRO A 10 29.32 12.26 5.46
N ALA A 11 29.34 12.88 4.27
CA ALA A 11 30.54 12.94 3.47
C ALA A 11 31.61 13.82 4.13
N GLU A 12 32.87 13.46 3.93
CA GLU A 12 34.00 14.25 4.41
C GLU A 12 34.06 15.62 3.71
N GLY A 13 34.38 16.66 4.49
CA GLY A 13 34.49 18.04 3.99
C GLY A 13 33.21 18.87 4.17
N LYS A 14 33.24 20.10 3.64
CA LYS A 14 32.15 21.07 3.82
C LYS A 14 31.08 20.90 2.75
N VAL A 15 30.16 19.96 2.99
CA VAL A 15 29.00 19.73 2.13
C VAL A 15 28.06 20.94 2.16
N LYS A 16 27.55 21.37 0.99
CA LYS A 16 26.49 22.39 0.86
C LYS A 16 25.10 21.76 0.83
N GLU A 17 24.96 20.63 0.14
CA GLU A 17 23.73 19.86 0.02
C GLU A 17 24.03 18.45 -0.47
N TYR A 18 23.04 17.57 -0.37
CA TYR A 18 23.06 16.27 -1.03
C TYR A 18 22.02 16.24 -2.14
N LYS A 19 22.36 15.59 -3.25
CA LYS A 19 21.40 15.24 -4.31
C LYS A 19 21.12 13.75 -4.24
N VAL A 20 19.87 13.39 -4.07
CA VAL A 20 19.40 12.00 -4.04
C VAL A 20 18.68 11.73 -5.35
N PHE A 21 19.26 10.86 -6.15
CA PHE A 21 18.69 10.38 -7.40
C PHE A 21 18.04 9.01 -7.19
N TYR A 22 16.94 8.73 -7.88
CA TYR A 22 16.28 7.43 -7.79
C TYR A 22 15.56 7.05 -9.07
N VAL A 23 15.67 5.78 -9.45
CA VAL A 23 15.08 5.22 -10.66
C VAL A 23 14.70 3.76 -10.44
N PRO A 24 13.61 3.23 -11.02
CA PRO A 24 13.36 1.79 -11.04
C PRO A 24 14.55 1.03 -11.64
N ALA A 25 15.08 0.04 -10.92
CA ALA A 25 16.26 -0.72 -11.32
C ALA A 25 16.06 -1.52 -12.62
N ALA A 26 14.80 -1.82 -12.96
CA ALA A 26 14.43 -2.45 -14.23
C ALA A 26 14.58 -1.51 -15.45
N GLY A 27 14.84 -0.20 -15.23
CA GLY A 27 14.89 0.81 -16.28
C GLY A 27 13.50 1.24 -16.76
N GLY A 28 13.46 2.06 -17.82
CA GLY A 28 12.23 2.48 -18.50
C GLY A 28 11.54 3.74 -17.96
N ALA A 29 12.00 4.28 -16.83
CA ALA A 29 11.56 5.58 -16.31
C ALA A 29 12.75 6.55 -16.20
N ALA A 30 12.46 7.85 -16.23
CA ALA A 30 13.47 8.88 -15.99
C ALA A 30 13.97 8.83 -14.54
N GLU A 31 15.25 9.12 -14.35
CA GLU A 31 15.84 9.32 -13.01
C GLU A 31 15.23 10.57 -12.38
N ALA A 32 14.63 10.43 -11.20
CA ALA A 32 14.13 11.55 -10.42
C ALA A 32 15.21 12.01 -9.43
N MET A 33 15.15 13.28 -9.01
CA MET A 33 16.13 13.90 -8.11
C MET A 33 15.42 14.70 -7.00
N GLU A 34 15.91 14.56 -5.78
CA GLU A 34 15.56 15.39 -4.62
C GLU A 34 16.82 16.01 -4.01
N THR A 35 16.76 17.29 -3.65
CA THR A 35 17.85 17.98 -2.92
C THR A 35 17.57 17.94 -1.42
N VAL A 36 18.57 17.57 -0.64
CA VAL A 36 18.53 17.48 0.82
C VAL A 36 19.59 18.39 1.44
N ALA A 37 19.29 18.97 2.61
CA ALA A 37 20.19 19.86 3.31
C ALA A 37 21.52 19.18 3.69
N ALA A 38 22.62 19.95 3.76
CA ALA A 38 23.94 19.44 4.17
C ALA A 38 23.97 18.72 5.51
N THR A 39 23.08 19.09 6.43
CA THR A 39 23.00 18.49 7.77
C THR A 39 22.17 17.22 7.82
N ALA A 40 21.48 16.86 6.73
CA ALA A 40 20.67 15.66 6.66
C ALA A 40 21.55 14.43 6.44
N THR A 41 21.24 13.36 7.16
CA THR A 41 21.80 12.01 6.99
C THR A 41 20.75 10.99 6.58
N SER A 42 19.53 11.46 6.29
CA SER A 42 18.44 10.64 5.82
C SER A 42 17.39 11.45 5.06
N THR A 43 16.67 10.78 4.15
CA THR A 43 15.43 11.27 3.55
C THR A 43 14.43 10.12 3.36
N VAL A 44 13.17 10.48 3.13
CA VAL A 44 12.10 9.53 2.81
C VAL A 44 11.60 9.83 1.41
N LEU A 45 12.02 9.01 0.46
CA LEU A 45 11.52 9.06 -0.91
C LEU A 45 10.06 8.60 -0.93
N ARG A 46 9.20 9.35 -1.63
CA ARG A 46 7.74 9.22 -1.57
C ARG A 46 7.15 9.13 -2.98
N GLY A 47 5.98 8.51 -3.09
CA GLY A 47 5.27 8.41 -4.37
C GLY A 47 5.89 7.40 -5.33
N LEU A 48 6.62 6.43 -4.79
CA LEU A 48 7.30 5.39 -5.57
C LEU A 48 6.32 4.32 -6.05
N LEU A 49 6.68 3.55 -7.07
CA LEU A 49 5.92 2.36 -7.46
C LEU A 49 6.03 1.29 -6.37
N PRO A 50 4.94 0.57 -6.05
CA PRO A 50 4.96 -0.53 -5.07
C PRO A 50 5.68 -1.76 -5.61
N ASP A 51 6.17 -2.60 -4.69
CA ASP A 51 6.90 -3.84 -4.99
C ASP A 51 8.02 -3.69 -6.04
N THR A 52 8.59 -2.50 -6.14
CA THR A 52 9.52 -2.12 -7.21
C THR A 52 10.90 -1.95 -6.62
N LEU A 53 11.89 -2.58 -7.24
CA LEU A 53 13.29 -2.36 -6.91
C LEU A 53 13.72 -1.01 -7.49
N TYR A 54 14.24 -0.13 -6.65
CA TYR A 54 14.81 1.15 -7.04
C TYR A 54 16.31 1.13 -6.82
N THR A 55 17.05 1.70 -7.77
CA THR A 55 18.44 2.11 -7.54
C THR A 55 18.41 3.55 -7.07
N VAL A 56 18.93 3.78 -5.86
CA VAL A 56 19.03 5.10 -5.24
C VAL A 56 20.49 5.52 -5.25
N SER A 57 20.78 6.71 -5.73
CA SER A 57 22.13 7.26 -5.78
C SER A 57 22.23 8.57 -4.99
N LEU A 58 23.23 8.69 -4.12
CA LEU A 58 23.54 9.87 -3.34
C LEU A 58 24.78 10.56 -3.91
N VAL A 59 24.70 11.87 -4.12
CA VAL A 59 25.82 12.72 -4.54
C VAL A 59 25.97 13.87 -3.55
N PRO A 60 27.07 13.96 -2.77
CA PRO A 60 27.34 15.16 -1.98
C PRO A 60 27.76 16.31 -2.89
N VAL A 61 27.29 17.52 -2.63
CA VAL A 61 27.63 18.72 -3.41
C VAL A 61 28.45 19.65 -2.51
N PHE A 62 29.64 20.01 -2.99
CA PHE A 62 30.55 20.94 -2.33
C PHE A 62 30.51 22.32 -2.99
N ALA A 63 31.36 23.24 -2.53
CA ALA A 63 31.31 24.61 -2.99
C ALA A 63 31.55 24.80 -4.50
N GLU A 64 32.42 23.97 -5.08
CA GLU A 64 32.91 24.09 -6.45
C GLU A 64 32.72 22.81 -7.28
N THR A 65 32.39 21.70 -6.62
CA THR A 65 32.42 20.37 -7.23
C THR A 65 31.39 19.44 -6.61
N GLU A 66 30.94 18.44 -7.36
CA GLU A 66 30.17 17.31 -6.85
C GLU A 66 31.12 16.19 -6.42
N GLY A 67 30.81 15.55 -5.29
CA GLY A 67 31.55 14.40 -4.84
C GLY A 67 31.15 13.12 -5.55
N ARG A 68 31.69 12.00 -5.06
CA ARG A 68 31.45 10.70 -5.64
C ARG A 68 29.99 10.27 -5.46
N ARG A 69 29.37 9.87 -6.57
CA ARG A 69 28.07 9.18 -6.56
C ARG A 69 28.20 7.82 -5.87
N GLN A 70 27.38 7.59 -4.86
CA GLN A 70 27.23 6.30 -4.20
C GLN A 70 25.84 5.76 -4.47
N SER A 71 25.73 4.48 -4.82
CA SER A 71 24.44 3.89 -5.23
C SER A 71 24.15 2.63 -4.44
N GLU A 72 22.90 2.48 -4.03
CA GLU A 72 22.40 1.28 -3.35
C GLU A 72 20.98 0.97 -3.82
N ASN A 73 20.59 -0.31 -3.75
CA ASN A 73 19.27 -0.75 -4.16
C ASN A 73 18.33 -0.84 -2.95
N GLY A 74 17.11 -0.31 -3.11
CA GLY A 74 16.04 -0.43 -2.13
C GLY A 74 14.76 -0.90 -2.80
N LYS A 75 14.07 -1.88 -2.21
CA LYS A 75 12.79 -2.37 -2.73
C LYS A 75 11.64 -1.77 -1.94
N THR A 76 10.69 -1.13 -2.63
CA THR A 76 9.46 -0.66 -1.98
C THR A 76 8.61 -1.86 -1.57
N ARG A 77 7.83 -1.70 -0.50
CA ARG A 77 6.91 -2.75 -0.05
C ARG A 77 5.77 -2.94 -1.08
N PRO A 78 5.27 -4.17 -1.27
CA PRO A 78 4.07 -4.41 -2.05
C PRO A 78 2.86 -3.76 -1.40
N LEU A 79 1.86 -3.44 -2.22
CA LEU A 79 0.51 -3.14 -1.73
C LEU A 79 -0.21 -4.47 -1.54
N GLY A 80 -0.45 -4.84 -0.29
CA GLY A 80 -1.07 -6.11 0.07
C GLY A 80 -2.58 -6.13 -0.14
N GLY A 81 -3.16 -7.31 0.10
CA GLY A 81 -4.56 -7.41 0.47
C GLY A 81 -4.72 -7.26 1.97
N VAL A 82 -5.97 -7.25 2.44
CA VAL A 82 -6.24 -7.43 3.88
C VAL A 82 -5.74 -8.80 4.35
N LYS A 83 -5.50 -8.96 5.64
CA LYS A 83 -5.08 -10.25 6.23
C LYS A 83 -6.18 -10.76 7.14
N ASN A 84 -6.19 -12.06 7.43
CA ASN A 84 -7.12 -12.67 8.40
C ASN A 84 -8.60 -12.27 8.22
N LEU A 85 -9.06 -12.20 6.96
CA LEU A 85 -10.46 -11.92 6.65
C LEU A 85 -11.34 -13.03 7.23
N LYS A 86 -12.34 -12.65 8.01
CA LYS A 86 -13.27 -13.55 8.68
C LYS A 86 -14.68 -13.07 8.48
N VAL A 87 -15.59 -14.01 8.23
CA VAL A 87 -17.03 -13.78 8.21
C VAL A 87 -17.65 -14.50 9.39
N THR A 88 -18.29 -13.76 10.28
CA THR A 88 -18.76 -14.25 11.58
C THR A 88 -20.15 -13.71 11.92
N GLU A 89 -20.66 -14.09 13.09
CA GLU A 89 -21.94 -13.63 13.67
C GLU A 89 -23.13 -13.68 12.68
N PRO A 90 -23.40 -14.85 12.06
CA PRO A 90 -24.49 -14.95 11.10
C PRO A 90 -25.85 -14.80 11.78
N THR A 91 -26.69 -13.94 11.20
CA THR A 91 -28.13 -13.88 11.47
C THR A 91 -28.91 -14.34 10.23
N MET A 92 -30.23 -14.27 10.26
CA MET A 92 -31.04 -14.54 9.06
C MET A 92 -30.75 -13.56 7.91
N THR A 93 -30.31 -12.33 8.19
CA THR A 93 -30.18 -11.29 7.15
C THR A 93 -28.91 -10.45 7.28
N SER A 94 -27.94 -10.89 8.09
CA SER A 94 -26.69 -10.17 8.27
C SER A 94 -25.49 -11.09 8.51
N LEU A 95 -24.33 -10.60 8.11
CA LEU A 95 -23.02 -11.20 8.38
C LEU A 95 -22.07 -10.10 8.87
N LYS A 96 -21.27 -10.40 9.88
CA LYS A 96 -20.17 -9.52 10.28
C LYS A 96 -18.90 -9.92 9.57
N VAL A 97 -18.17 -8.93 9.09
CA VAL A 97 -16.93 -9.10 8.33
C VAL A 97 -15.84 -8.35 9.06
N ASP A 98 -14.78 -9.07 9.44
CA ASP A 98 -13.63 -8.53 10.16
C ASP A 98 -12.34 -8.87 9.41
N TRP A 99 -11.36 -7.96 9.38
CA TRP A 99 -10.06 -8.19 8.76
C TRP A 99 -8.94 -7.45 9.46
N ASP A 100 -7.70 -7.88 9.26
CA ASP A 100 -6.53 -7.11 9.66
C ASP A 100 -6.15 -6.09 8.57
N PRO A 101 -5.63 -4.90 8.96
CA PRO A 101 -5.21 -3.87 8.02
C PRO A 101 -4.24 -4.39 6.94
N ALA A 102 -4.46 -3.96 5.69
CA ALA A 102 -3.53 -4.25 4.61
C ALA A 102 -2.23 -3.44 4.75
N ASP A 103 -1.13 -3.95 4.21
CA ASP A 103 0.16 -3.24 4.25
C ASP A 103 0.11 -1.94 3.43
N GLY A 104 0.69 -0.86 3.96
CA GLY A 104 0.72 0.45 3.33
C GLY A 104 -0.43 1.37 3.73
N ALA A 105 -0.40 2.62 3.29
CA ALA A 105 -1.43 3.60 3.68
C ALA A 105 -2.71 3.45 2.84
N VAL A 106 -3.61 2.59 3.30
CA VAL A 106 -4.97 2.39 2.76
C VAL A 106 -5.80 3.66 2.97
N ARG A 107 -6.53 4.10 1.95
CA ARG A 107 -7.48 5.22 2.04
C ARG A 107 -8.88 4.76 2.42
N GLN A 108 -9.32 3.65 1.84
CA GLN A 108 -10.64 3.06 2.05
C GLN A 108 -10.62 1.58 1.72
N TYR A 109 -11.61 0.84 2.21
CA TYR A 109 -11.88 -0.54 1.81
C TYR A 109 -13.20 -0.59 1.06
N LYS A 110 -13.23 -1.31 -0.06
CA LYS A 110 -14.47 -1.73 -0.73
C LYS A 110 -14.77 -3.16 -0.29
N ILE A 111 -15.98 -3.40 0.20
CA ILE A 111 -16.46 -4.72 0.59
C ILE A 111 -17.51 -5.13 -0.42
N PHE A 112 -17.25 -6.22 -1.12
CA PHE A 112 -18.13 -6.79 -2.12
C PHE A 112 -18.77 -8.06 -1.57
N PHE A 113 -20.04 -8.30 -1.90
CA PHE A 113 -20.73 -9.52 -1.47
C PHE A 113 -21.73 -9.98 -2.52
N VAL A 114 -21.77 -11.29 -2.73
CA VAL A 114 -22.63 -11.92 -3.73
C VAL A 114 -23.02 -13.33 -3.26
N PRO A 115 -24.26 -13.80 -3.47
CA PRO A 115 -24.63 -15.19 -3.22
C PRO A 115 -23.75 -16.14 -4.02
N VAL A 116 -23.27 -17.22 -3.40
CA VAL A 116 -22.42 -18.23 -4.03
C VAL A 116 -23.13 -18.91 -5.22
N ALA A 117 -24.45 -19.07 -5.11
CA ALA A 117 -25.29 -19.62 -6.17
C ALA A 117 -25.38 -18.72 -7.42
N GLY A 118 -24.92 -17.46 -7.33
CA GLY A 118 -25.06 -16.47 -8.39
C GLY A 118 -26.50 -16.00 -8.58
N GLY A 119 -26.79 -15.41 -9.75
CA GLY A 119 -28.13 -14.97 -10.13
C GLY A 119 -28.56 -13.60 -9.57
N THR A 120 -27.77 -12.99 -8.69
CA THR A 120 -27.89 -11.58 -8.32
C THR A 120 -26.59 -10.83 -8.60
N PRO A 121 -26.65 -9.52 -8.90
CA PRO A 121 -25.45 -8.71 -9.04
C PRO A 121 -24.65 -8.68 -7.73
N GLU A 122 -23.34 -8.49 -7.85
CA GLU A 122 -22.46 -8.22 -6.72
C GLU A 122 -22.81 -6.85 -6.13
N GLU A 123 -23.02 -6.82 -4.82
CA GLU A 123 -23.26 -5.59 -4.06
C GLU A 123 -21.95 -5.09 -3.45
N MET A 124 -21.87 -3.79 -3.15
CA MET A 124 -20.65 -3.14 -2.64
C MET A 124 -20.96 -2.12 -1.55
N GLU A 125 -20.22 -2.24 -0.44
CA GLU A 125 -20.14 -1.25 0.63
C GLU A 125 -18.74 -0.62 0.68
N GLN A 126 -18.64 0.59 1.21
CA GLN A 126 -17.36 1.29 1.37
C GLN A 126 -17.17 1.81 2.79
N VAL A 127 -15.97 1.60 3.34
CA VAL A 127 -15.59 2.10 4.67
C VAL A 127 -14.25 2.83 4.63
N PRO A 128 -14.02 3.78 5.56
CA PRO A 128 -12.73 4.45 5.71
C PRO A 128 -11.57 3.47 5.93
N GLY A 129 -10.35 3.84 5.52
CA GLY A 129 -9.16 2.99 5.67
C GLY A 129 -8.74 2.71 7.12
N SER A 130 -9.29 3.46 8.08
CA SER A 130 -9.15 3.21 9.52
C SER A 130 -10.11 2.15 10.05
N THR A 131 -11.11 1.74 9.27
CA THR A 131 -12.12 0.76 9.64
C THR A 131 -11.72 -0.63 9.14
N THR A 132 -11.84 -1.62 10.02
CA THR A 132 -11.46 -3.01 9.75
C THR A 132 -12.59 -4.02 10.01
N THR A 133 -13.80 -3.51 10.20
CA THR A 133 -15.00 -4.31 10.48
C THR A 133 -16.23 -3.66 9.87
N ILE A 134 -17.18 -4.47 9.40
CA ILE A 134 -18.49 -4.03 8.93
C ILE A 134 -19.54 -5.12 9.18
N VAL A 135 -20.78 -4.72 9.42
CA VAL A 135 -21.94 -5.62 9.42
C VAL A 135 -22.71 -5.42 8.11
N LEU A 136 -22.66 -6.42 7.23
CA LEU A 136 -23.47 -6.47 6.03
C LEU A 136 -24.89 -6.86 6.41
N ARG A 137 -25.89 -6.15 5.90
CA ARG A 137 -27.31 -6.28 6.26
C ARG A 137 -28.16 -6.50 5.02
N ASN A 138 -29.44 -6.80 5.22
CA ASN A 138 -30.42 -7.03 4.16
C ASN A 138 -30.05 -8.21 3.23
N LEU A 139 -29.32 -9.19 3.77
CA LEU A 139 -28.98 -10.42 3.08
C LEU A 139 -30.18 -11.38 3.04
N LYS A 140 -30.18 -12.29 2.08
CA LYS A 140 -31.18 -13.35 1.99
C LYS A 140 -30.95 -14.39 3.11
N PRO A 141 -32.00 -14.89 3.78
CA PRO A 141 -31.90 -16.01 4.71
C PRO A 141 -31.38 -17.29 4.06
N ASP A 142 -30.78 -18.15 4.87
CA ASP A 142 -30.20 -19.45 4.48
C ASP A 142 -29.31 -19.41 3.23
N THR A 143 -28.67 -18.28 2.94
CA THR A 143 -27.96 -18.05 1.68
C THR A 143 -26.46 -17.99 1.93
N PRO A 144 -25.65 -18.82 1.25
CA PRO A 144 -24.20 -18.68 1.27
C PRO A 144 -23.79 -17.49 0.41
N TYR A 145 -22.89 -16.66 0.93
CA TYR A 145 -22.32 -15.49 0.28
C TYR A 145 -20.79 -15.61 0.17
N THR A 146 -20.24 -15.23 -0.97
CA THR A 146 -18.83 -14.87 -1.10
C THR A 146 -18.68 -13.39 -0.78
N ILE A 147 -17.90 -13.09 0.24
CA ILE A 147 -17.58 -11.72 0.65
C ILE A 147 -16.14 -11.45 0.27
N SER A 148 -15.85 -10.26 -0.22
CA SER A 148 -14.48 -9.85 -0.52
C SER A 148 -14.17 -8.45 -0.05
N VAL A 149 -12.93 -8.24 0.38
CA VAL A 149 -12.44 -6.92 0.78
C VAL A 149 -11.29 -6.51 -0.12
N LEU A 150 -11.38 -5.30 -0.66
CA LEU A 150 -10.38 -4.69 -1.53
C LEU A 150 -9.86 -3.39 -0.89
N PRO A 151 -8.58 -3.33 -0.46
CA PRO A 151 -7.96 -2.08 -0.04
C PRO A 151 -7.75 -1.15 -1.24
N ILE A 152 -8.07 0.12 -1.06
CA ILE A 152 -7.83 1.18 -2.04
C ILE A 152 -6.74 2.10 -1.51
N TYR A 153 -5.66 2.25 -2.29
CA TYR A 153 -4.52 3.10 -1.97
C TYR A 153 -4.56 4.38 -2.83
N PRO A 154 -3.79 5.44 -2.46
CA PRO A 154 -3.81 6.71 -3.19
C PRO A 154 -3.51 6.60 -4.69
N ALA A 155 -2.70 5.62 -5.09
CA ALA A 155 -2.24 5.47 -6.48
C ALA A 155 -2.96 4.34 -7.24
N ARG A 156 -3.54 3.35 -6.53
CA ARG A 156 -4.15 2.16 -7.15
C ARG A 156 -4.96 1.34 -6.15
N GLU A 157 -5.73 0.39 -6.67
CA GLU A 157 -6.33 -0.68 -5.90
C GLU A 157 -5.27 -1.73 -5.49
N GLY A 158 -5.48 -2.32 -4.32
CA GLY A 158 -4.66 -3.40 -3.77
C GLY A 158 -5.10 -4.78 -4.24
N LYS A 159 -4.75 -5.80 -3.45
CA LYS A 159 -5.18 -7.18 -3.73
C LYS A 159 -6.52 -7.48 -3.05
N ARG A 160 -7.54 -7.85 -3.82
CA ARG A 160 -8.83 -8.33 -3.29
C ARG A 160 -8.61 -9.64 -2.54
N GLN A 161 -9.22 -9.79 -1.37
CA GLN A 161 -9.25 -11.03 -0.60
C GLN A 161 -10.70 -11.44 -0.38
N ALA A 162 -10.99 -12.74 -0.41
CA ALA A 162 -12.34 -13.27 -0.33
C ALA A 162 -12.45 -14.34 0.75
N GLU A 163 -13.62 -14.40 1.38
CA GLU A 163 -14.00 -15.42 2.34
C GLU A 163 -15.51 -15.69 2.21
N ASN A 164 -15.93 -16.93 2.45
CA ASN A 164 -17.34 -17.30 2.38
C ASN A 164 -18.00 -17.23 3.76
N GLY A 165 -19.29 -16.91 3.78
CA GLY A 165 -20.15 -17.01 4.96
C GLY A 165 -21.55 -17.46 4.57
N LYS A 166 -22.35 -17.90 5.53
CA LYS A 166 -23.74 -18.32 5.29
C LYS A 166 -24.65 -17.67 6.34
N THR A 167 -25.73 -17.04 5.90
CA THR A 167 -26.79 -16.58 6.79
C THR A 167 -27.54 -17.77 7.39
N ARG A 168 -28.24 -17.54 8.50
CA ARG A 168 -29.05 -18.58 9.16
C ARG A 168 -30.40 -18.76 8.46
N GLU A 169 -30.95 -19.95 8.64
CA GLU A 169 -32.36 -20.27 8.34
C GLU A 169 -33.34 -19.47 9.20
#